data_AF-A0A4Q1S8B6-F1
#
_entry.id   AF-A0A4Q1S8B6-F1
#
_cell.length_a   1.000
_cell.length_b   1.000
_cell.length_c   1.000
_cell.angle_alpha   90.00
_cell.angle_beta   90.00
_cell.angle_gamma   90.00
#
_symmetry.space_group_name_H-M   'P 1'
#
loop_
_entity.id
_entity.type
_entity.pdbx_description
1 polymer ?
#
loop_
_entity_poly.entity_id
_entity_poly.type
_entity_poly.pdbx_seq_one_letter_code
_entity_poly.pdbx_strand_id
1 'polypeptide(L)' 'MAKEKFDRSKPHVNVGTIGHIDHGKTTLTAAITKVLSKHNPNIKF' A
#
# COMPACT_ATOMS: atom_id res chain seq x y z
N MET A 1 8.14 11.64 14.63
CA MET A 1 8.10 12.16 13.24
C MET A 1 6.69 12.62 12.94
N ALA A 2 6.49 13.89 12.63
CA ALA A 2 5.17 14.37 12.23
C ALA A 2 4.75 13.67 10.93
N LYS A 3 3.53 13.13 10.89
CA LYS A 3 2.98 12.52 9.70
C LYS A 3 2.88 13.60 8.61
N GLU A 4 3.39 13.33 7.42
CA GLU A 4 3.25 14.23 6.28
C GLU A 4 1.75 14.54 6.05
N LYS A 5 1.43 15.80 5.73
CA LYS A 5 0.07 16.19 5.39
C LYS A 5 -0.32 15.46 4.10
N PHE A 6 -1.44 14.75 4.12
CA PHE A 6 -1.92 14.03 2.95
C PHE A 6 -2.23 15.00 1.79
N ASP A 7 -1.53 14.82 0.67
CA ASP A 7 -1.72 15.59 -0.56
C ASP A 7 -2.85 15.00 -1.41
N ARG A 8 -3.97 15.73 -1.49
CA ARG A 8 -5.16 15.35 -2.25
C ARG A 8 -5.09 15.67 -3.74
N SER A 9 -4.02 16.32 -4.22
CA SER A 9 -3.84 16.61 -5.65
C SER A 9 -3.40 15.36 -6.44
N LYS A 10 -2.83 14.36 -5.75
CA LYS A 10 -2.42 13.10 -6.36
C LYS A 10 -3.64 12.29 -6.83
N PRO A 11 -3.57 11.58 -7.97
CA PRO A 11 -4.63 10.71 -8.42
C PRO A 11 -5.00 9.66 -7.36
N HIS A 12 -6.29 9.55 -7.05
CA HIS A 12 -6.82 8.59 -6.08
C HIS A 12 -7.62 7.51 -6.80
N VAL A 13 -7.39 6.24 -6.42
CA VAL A 13 -8.09 5.09 -7.00
C VAL A 13 -8.63 4.21 -5.88
N ASN A 14 -9.91 3.87 -5.95
CA ASN A 14 -10.54 2.91 -5.05
C ASN A 14 -10.28 1.49 -5.58
N VAL A 15 -9.63 0.65 -4.78
CA VAL A 15 -9.27 -0.73 -5.17
C VAL A 15 -9.59 -1.73 -4.05
N GLY A 16 -9.71 -3.01 -4.40
CA GLY A 16 -9.90 -4.10 -3.46
C GLY A 16 -9.40 -5.43 -4.02
N THR A 17 -9.08 -6.38 -3.13
CA THR A 17 -8.62 -7.73 -3.49
C THR A 17 -9.74 -8.74 -3.25
N ILE A 18 -10.23 -9.38 -4.31
CA ILE A 18 -11.34 -10.35 -4.29
C ILE A 18 -10.89 -11.73 -4.82
N GLY A 19 -11.64 -12.80 -4.51
CA GLY A 19 -11.33 -14.16 -4.98
C GLY A 19 -11.66 -15.29 -3.98
N HIS A 20 -11.39 -16.54 -4.37
CA HIS A 20 -11.68 -17.76 -3.59
C HIS A 20 -10.87 -17.86 -2.28
N ILE A 21 -11.37 -18.61 -1.29
CA ILE A 21 -10.66 -18.87 -0.04
C ILE A 21 -9.27 -19.49 -0.33
N ASP A 22 -8.30 -19.21 0.53
CA ASP A 22 -6.91 -19.68 0.42
C ASP A 22 -6.09 -19.24 -0.81
N HIS A 23 -6.64 -18.41 -1.71
CA HIS A 23 -5.90 -17.82 -2.84
C HIS A 23 -5.01 -16.63 -2.46
N GLY A 24 -4.74 -16.42 -1.16
CA GLY A 24 -3.73 -15.46 -0.72
C GLY A 24 -4.10 -13.97 -0.83
N LYS A 25 -5.38 -13.59 -0.84
CA LYS A 25 -5.81 -12.17 -0.90
C LYS A 25 -5.18 -11.29 0.20
N THR A 26 -5.15 -11.79 1.43
CA THR A 26 -4.51 -11.11 2.58
C THR A 26 -3.00 -11.02 2.42
N THR A 27 -2.37 -12.12 2.00
CA THR A 27 -0.92 -12.18 1.75
C THR A 27 -0.50 -11.21 0.65
N LEU A 28 -1.27 -11.13 -0.44
CA LEU A 28 -1.01 -10.20 -1.54
C LEU A 28 -1.14 -8.75 -1.07
N THR A 29 -2.17 -8.43 -0.29
CA THR A 29 -2.35 -7.07 0.27
C THR A 29 -1.17 -6.67 1.17
N ALA A 30 -0.69 -7.59 2.02
CA ALA A 30 0.49 -7.36 2.85
C ALA A 30 1.77 -7.18 2.02
N ALA A 31 1.95 -7.99 0.96
CA ALA A 31 3.09 -7.88 0.06
C ALA A 31 3.11 -6.53 -0.68
N ILE A 32 1.97 -6.06 -1.19
CA ILE A 32 1.84 -4.76 -1.87
C ILE A 32 2.31 -3.64 -0.95
N THR A 33 1.79 -3.58 0.28
CA THR A 33 2.16 -2.52 1.24
C THR A 33 3.64 -2.58 1.64
N LYS A 34 4.18 -3.78 1.87
CA LYS A 34 5.59 -3.98 2.21
C LYS A 34 6.54 -3.56 1.09
N VAL A 35 6.24 -3.96 -0.15
CA VAL A 35 7.10 -3.67 -1.31
C VAL A 35 7.11 -2.17 -1.61
N LEU A 36 5.93 -1.53 -1.63
CA LEU A 36 5.86 -0.08 -1.89
C LEU A 36 6.53 0.73 -0.78
N SER A 37 6.41 0.31 0.48
CA SER A 37 7.15 0.93 1.58
C SER A 37 8.66 0.80 1.42
N LYS A 38 9.17 -0.38 1.04
CA LYS A 38 10.60 -0.63 0.84
C LYS A 38 11.20 0.23 -0.28
N HIS A 39 10.45 0.50 -1.34
CA HIS A 39 10.92 1.28 -2.49
C HIS A 39 10.58 2.77 -2.40
N ASN A 40 9.95 3.24 -1.32
CA ASN A 40 9.62 4.64 -1.15
C ASN A 40 10.90 5.42 -0.76
N PRO A 41 11.45 6.30 -1.63
CA PRO A 41 12.68 7.02 -1.34
C PRO A 41 12.55 8.01 -0.18
N ASN A 42 11.32 8.35 0.22
CA ASN A 42 11.04 9.23 1.36
C ASN A 42 11.10 8.49 2.72
N ILE A 43 11.18 7.16 2.72
CA ILE A 43 11.31 6.36 3.93
C ILE A 43 12.78 6.01 4.13
N LYS A 44 13.39 6.57 5.18
CA LYS A 44 14.74 6.20 5.64
C LYS A 44 14.61 5.29 6.85
N PHE A 45 15.26 4.13 6.81
CA PHE A 45 15.34 3.18 7.91
C PHE A 45 16.58 3.44 8.75
#